data_AF-A0A1H9VTN8-F1
#
_entry.id   AF-A0A1H9VTN8-F1
#
_cell.length_a   1.000
_cell.length_b   1.000
_cell.length_c   1.000
_cell.angle_alpha   90.00
_cell.angle_beta   90.00
_cell.angle_gamma   90.00
#
_symmetry.space_group_name_H-M   'P 1'
#
loop_
_entity.id
_entity.type
_entity.pdbx_description
1 polymer ?
#
loop_
_entity_poly.entity_id
_entity_poly.type
_entity_poly.pdbx_seq_one_letter_code
_entity_poly.pdbx_strand_id
1 'polypeptide(L)'
;MNELEKIKLIIESKYYFEIYNAITSYLRDNPDAFWYDGDYCYLHWYELGLCDYKIVELYSVMDQGSRIIELIVEASIEVFDMEDTGLMNRNMTEKLRIGANIDSEYENFEVVYVGQYMSSF
;
A
#
# COMPACT_ATOMS: atom_id res chain seq x y z
N MET A 1 4.30 -25.58 2.79
CA MET A 1 3.88 -24.22 3.11
C MET A 1 4.57 -23.78 4.38
N ASN A 2 5.53 -22.87 4.27
CA ASN A 2 6.24 -22.33 5.43
C ASN A 2 5.32 -21.40 6.26
N GLU A 3 5.75 -21.00 7.44
CA GLU A 3 4.93 -20.18 8.35
C GLU A 3 4.56 -18.82 7.72
N LEU A 4 5.50 -18.17 7.02
CA LEU A 4 5.26 -16.88 6.36
C LEU A 4 4.25 -16.98 5.21
N GLU A 5 4.27 -18.06 4.44
CA GLU A 5 3.28 -18.33 3.39
C GLU A 5 1.89 -18.53 3.97
N LYS A 6 1.77 -19.19 5.14
CA LYS A 6 0.49 -19.31 5.85
C LYS A 6 -0.04 -17.95 6.30
N ILE A 7 0.83 -17.14 6.91
CA ILE A 7 0.48 -15.79 7.37
C ILE A 7 0.03 -14.95 6.18
N LYS A 8 0.78 -14.97 5.08
CA LYS A 8 0.44 -14.25 3.84
C LYS A 8 -0.95 -14.63 3.34
N LEU A 9 -1.26 -15.92 3.23
CA LEU A 9 -2.60 -16.38 2.80
C LEU A 9 -3.72 -15.96 3.75
N ILE A 10 -3.46 -15.95 5.06
CA ILE A 10 -4.46 -15.48 6.04
C ILE A 10 -4.71 -13.99 5.83
N ILE A 11 -3.66 -13.18 5.65
CA ILE A 11 -3.78 -11.74 5.41
C ILE A 11 -4.52 -11.47 4.09
N GLU A 12 -4.14 -12.14 3.01
CA GLU A 12 -4.78 -11.98 1.70
C GLU A 12 -6.27 -12.37 1.72
N SER A 13 -6.68 -13.30 2.58
CA SER A 13 -8.07 -13.77 2.64
C SER A 13 -8.93 -13.04 3.66
N LYS A 14 -8.39 -12.70 4.84
CA LYS A 14 -9.14 -12.05 5.92
C LYS A 14 -9.04 -10.52 5.89
N TYR A 15 -7.89 -9.98 5.50
CA TYR A 15 -7.54 -8.57 5.73
C TYR A 15 -7.28 -7.78 4.44
N TYR A 16 -7.85 -8.25 3.34
CA TYR A 16 -7.69 -7.61 2.04
C TYR A 16 -8.18 -6.15 2.06
N PHE A 17 -9.39 -5.94 2.60
CA PHE A 17 -10.02 -4.62 2.59
C PHE A 17 -9.33 -3.64 3.53
N GLU A 18 -8.80 -4.10 4.65
CA GLU A 18 -8.05 -3.31 5.62
C GLU A 18 -6.80 -2.72 4.98
N ILE A 19 -6.05 -3.54 4.24
CA ILE A 19 -4.88 -3.10 3.48
C ILE A 19 -5.28 -2.20 2.33
N TYR A 20 -6.32 -2.58 1.56
CA TYR A 20 -6.82 -1.78 0.44
C TYR A 20 -7.23 -0.37 0.90
N ASN A 21 -7.97 -0.27 2.00
CA ASN A 21 -8.43 1.00 2.57
C ASN A 21 -7.27 1.84 3.11
N ALA A 22 -6.27 1.20 3.72
CA ALA A 22 -5.08 1.89 4.21
C ALA A 22 -4.26 2.48 3.05
N ILE A 23 -4.03 1.71 1.98
CA ILE A 23 -3.36 2.20 0.78
C ILE A 23 -4.17 3.33 0.14
N THR A 24 -5.48 3.14 -0.02
CA THR A 24 -6.37 4.17 -0.62
C THR A 24 -6.30 5.48 0.15
N SER A 25 -6.33 5.42 1.49
CA SER A 25 -6.18 6.60 2.34
C SER A 25 -4.81 7.24 2.17
N TYR A 26 -3.75 6.44 2.13
CA TYR A 26 -2.39 6.94 1.89
C TYR A 26 -2.25 7.65 0.54
N LEU A 27 -2.79 7.09 -0.54
CA LEU A 27 -2.77 7.70 -1.88
C LEU A 27 -3.50 9.04 -1.92
N ARG A 28 -4.68 9.11 -1.30
CA ARG A 28 -5.46 10.34 -1.20
C ARG A 28 -4.74 11.42 -0.40
N ASP A 29 -4.08 11.02 0.69
CA ASP A 29 -3.47 11.96 1.63
C ASP A 29 -2.04 12.38 1.19
N ASN A 30 -1.39 11.61 0.30
CA ASN A 30 -0.01 11.83 -0.17
C ASN A 30 0.14 11.71 -1.71
N PRO A 31 -0.66 12.43 -2.51
CA PRO A 31 -0.59 12.33 -3.97
C PRO A 31 0.75 12.81 -4.54
N ASP A 32 1.45 13.69 -3.84
CA ASP A 32 2.73 14.30 -4.19
C ASP A 32 3.89 13.30 -4.17
N ALA A 33 3.82 12.28 -3.31
CA ALA A 33 4.86 11.26 -3.21
C ALA A 33 5.04 10.49 -4.54
N PHE A 34 3.99 10.39 -5.36
CA PHE A 34 3.95 9.56 -6.58
C PHE A 34 4.26 10.33 -7.86
N TRP A 35 4.73 11.58 -7.76
CA TRP A 35 5.06 12.39 -8.92
C TRP A 35 6.54 12.27 -9.29
N TYR A 36 6.83 11.82 -10.52
CA TYR A 36 8.20 11.55 -10.96
C TYR A 36 8.87 12.68 -11.79
N ASP A 37 8.19 13.79 -12.10
CA ASP A 37 8.71 14.75 -13.11
C ASP A 37 8.94 16.19 -12.63
N GLY A 38 9.08 16.45 -11.33
CA GLY A 38 9.62 17.73 -10.83
C GLY A 38 8.74 18.98 -11.03
N ASP A 39 7.65 18.91 -11.80
CA ASP A 39 6.66 19.97 -11.94
C ASP A 39 5.67 19.95 -10.77
N TYR A 40 6.09 20.54 -9.64
CA TYR A 40 5.28 20.79 -8.43
C TYR A 40 4.00 21.62 -8.68
N CYS A 41 3.76 22.09 -9.92
CA CYS A 41 2.73 23.06 -10.24
C CYS A 41 1.30 22.47 -10.36
N TYR A 42 1.13 21.15 -10.31
CA TYR A 42 -0.12 20.48 -10.71
C TYR A 42 -0.74 19.56 -9.65
N LEU A 43 -0.33 19.68 -8.38
CA LEU A 43 -0.87 18.88 -7.26
C LEU A 43 -2.40 19.00 -7.09
N HIS A 44 -3.02 20.06 -7.62
CA HIS A 44 -4.47 20.26 -7.57
C HIS A 44 -5.24 19.62 -8.72
N TRP A 45 -4.56 19.00 -9.69
CA TRP A 45 -5.17 18.58 -10.96
C TRP A 45 -5.28 17.07 -11.10
N TYR A 46 -4.91 16.29 -10.08
CA TYR A 46 -5.05 14.84 -10.15
C TYR A 46 -5.52 14.17 -8.86
N GLU A 47 -6.24 13.07 -9.04
CA GLU A 47 -6.59 12.12 -7.98
C GLU A 47 -5.92 10.77 -8.24
N LEU A 48 -5.56 10.07 -7.16
CA LEU A 48 -5.01 8.72 -7.21
C LEU A 48 -6.04 7.71 -6.71
N GLY A 49 -6.35 6.71 -7.54
CA GLY A 49 -7.21 5.59 -7.20
C GLY A 49 -6.44 4.28 -7.15
N LEU A 50 -6.66 3.47 -6.10
CA LEU A 50 -6.12 2.12 -6.04
C LEU A 50 -7.04 1.17 -6.83
N CYS A 51 -6.53 0.48 -7.84
CA CYS A 51 -7.29 -0.56 -8.53
C CYS A 51 -7.26 -1.89 -7.76
N ASP A 52 -6.05 -2.33 -7.41
CA ASP A 52 -5.78 -3.57 -6.68
C ASP A 52 -4.35 -3.54 -6.12
N TYR A 53 -4.00 -4.49 -5.27
CA TYR A 53 -2.64 -4.69 -4.80
C TYR A 53 -2.33 -6.19 -4.65
N LYS A 54 -1.04 -6.53 -4.69
CA LYS A 54 -0.56 -7.87 -4.35
C LYS A 54 0.57 -7.80 -3.34
N ILE A 55 0.55 -8.69 -2.34
CA ILE A 55 1.66 -8.84 -1.40
C ILE A 55 2.80 -9.55 -2.12
N VAL A 56 3.96 -8.92 -2.24
CA VAL A 56 5.16 -9.51 -2.88
C VAL A 56 6.15 -10.03 -1.85
N GLU A 57 6.30 -9.36 -0.71
CA GLU A 57 7.19 -9.77 0.38
C GLU A 57 6.48 -9.62 1.73
N LEU A 58 6.85 -10.48 2.68
CA LEU A 58 6.32 -10.48 4.04
C LEU A 58 7.44 -10.78 5.02
N TYR A 59 7.60 -9.88 5.99
CA TYR A 59 8.47 -10.06 7.16
C TYR A 59 7.59 -10.06 8.41
N SER A 60 7.94 -10.90 9.38
CA SER A 60 7.21 -10.97 10.63
C SER A 60 8.15 -11.23 11.81
N VAL A 61 7.91 -10.52 12.91
CA VAL A 61 8.60 -10.69 14.19
C VAL A 61 7.55 -10.82 15.29
N MET A 62 7.74 -11.77 16.21
CA MET A 62 6.93 -11.88 17.41
C MET A 62 7.42 -10.88 18.46
N ASP A 63 6.53 -10.05 19.00
CA ASP A 63 6.79 -9.18 20.15
C ASP A 63 5.62 -9.23 21.14
N GLN A 64 5.90 -9.63 22.38
CA GLN A 64 4.93 -9.67 23.50
C GLN A 64 3.53 -10.25 23.18
N GLY A 65 3.46 -11.30 22.35
CA GLY A 65 2.20 -11.97 21.99
C GLY A 65 1.48 -11.39 20.77
N SER A 66 1.98 -10.29 20.21
CA SER A 66 1.57 -9.76 18.90
C SER A 66 2.63 -10.07 17.85
N ARG A 67 2.21 -10.25 16.60
CA ARG A 67 3.10 -10.33 15.44
C ARG A 67 3.16 -8.95 14.81
N ILE A 68 4.35 -8.35 14.84
CA ILE A 68 4.66 -7.18 14.03
C ILE A 68 4.97 -7.70 12.63
N ILE A 69 4.27 -7.17 11.64
CA ILE A 69 4.38 -7.55 10.23
C ILE A 69 4.82 -6.34 9.43
N GLU A 70 5.65 -6.62 8.45
CA GLU A 70 5.93 -5.72 7.36
C GLU A 70 5.61 -6.40 6.03
N LEU A 71 4.78 -5.75 5.23
CA LEU A 71 4.40 -6.19 3.90
C LEU A 71 5.03 -5.26 2.88
N ILE A 72 5.61 -5.82 1.84
CA ILE A 72 5.85 -5.09 0.59
C ILE A 72 4.75 -5.49 -0.37
N VAL A 73 4.05 -4.49 -0.90
CA VAL A 73 2.98 -4.69 -1.87
C VAL A 73 3.32 -4.01 -3.18
N GLU A 74 2.91 -4.61 -4.29
CA GLU A 74 2.82 -3.92 -5.58
C GLU A 74 1.38 -3.45 -5.75
N ALA A 75 1.18 -2.13 -5.76
CA ALA A 75 -0.10 -1.46 -5.91
C ALA A 75 -0.30 -1.00 -7.36
N SER A 76 -1.45 -1.34 -7.96
CA SER A 76 -1.88 -0.82 -9.27
C SER A 76 -2.69 0.44 -9.04
N ILE A 77 -2.19 1.58 -9.51
CA ILE A 77 -2.74 2.91 -9.22
C ILE A 77 -3.17 3.56 -10.54
N GLU A 78 -4.41 4.04 -10.56
CA GLU A 78 -4.95 4.92 -11.59
C GLU A 78 -4.74 6.39 -11.19
N VAL A 79 -4.32 7.20 -12.15
CA VAL A 79 -4.20 8.65 -12.01
C VAL A 79 -5.28 9.29 -12.87
N PHE A 80 -6.11 10.12 -12.25
CA PHE A 80 -7.20 10.83 -12.92
C PHE A 80 -6.84 12.30 -13.06
N ASP A 81 -6.90 12.86 -14.28
CA ASP A 81 -6.87 14.31 -14.50
C ASP A 81 -8.24 14.90 -14.13
N MET A 82 -8.26 15.76 -13.10
CA MET A 82 -9.48 16.35 -12.56
C MET A 82 -9.93 17.59 -13.33
N GLU A 83 -9.05 18.21 -14.10
CA GLU A 83 -9.31 19.51 -14.74
C GLU A 83 -9.39 19.41 -16.28
N ASP A 84 -9.37 18.20 -16.83
CA ASP A 84 -9.39 17.92 -18.29
C ASP A 84 -8.34 18.79 -19.03
N THR A 85 -7.19 18.99 -18.39
CA THR A 85 -6.10 19.86 -18.87
C THR A 85 -5.31 19.21 -20.00
N GLY A 86 -5.71 18.02 -20.42
CA GLY A 86 -5.01 17.20 -21.41
C GLY A 86 -3.93 16.32 -20.78
N LEU A 87 -3.87 16.20 -19.45
CA LEU A 87 -3.09 15.16 -18.79
C LEU A 87 -3.86 13.85 -19.01
N MET A 88 -3.28 12.91 -19.75
CA MET A 88 -3.92 11.63 -19.99
C MET A 88 -4.00 10.84 -18.68
N ASN A 89 -5.18 10.30 -18.38
CA ASN A 89 -5.32 9.26 -17.35
C ASN A 89 -4.29 8.17 -17.61
N ARG A 90 -3.58 7.77 -16.56
CA ARG A 90 -2.49 6.81 -16.65
C ARG A 90 -2.54 5.81 -15.52
N ASN A 91 -1.97 4.65 -15.80
CA ASN A 91 -1.79 3.60 -14.81
C ASN A 91 -0.33 3.54 -14.42
N MET A 92 -0.06 3.38 -13.13
CA MET A 92 1.26 3.11 -12.61
C MET A 92 1.22 1.90 -11.67
N THR A 93 2.34 1.21 -11.56
CA THR A 93 2.53 0.15 -10.57
C THR A 93 3.63 0.59 -9.63
N GLU A 94 3.31 0.71 -8.35
CA GLU A 94 4.22 1.22 -7.33
C GLU A 94 4.39 0.22 -6.19
N LYS A 95 5.60 0.19 -5.62
CA LYS A 95 5.87 -0.62 -4.44
C LYS A 95 5.62 0.20 -3.19
N LEU A 96 4.79 -0.33 -2.31
CA LEU A 96 4.49 0.27 -1.00
C LEU A 96 4.94 -0.65 0.11
N ARG A 97 5.37 -0.03 1.21
CA ARG A 97 5.72 -0.69 2.47
C ARG A 97 4.59 -0.45 3.45
N ILE A 98 4.10 -1.52 4.07
CA ILE A 98 3.00 -1.49 5.02
C ILE A 98 3.47 -2.15 6.31
N GLY A 99 3.48 -1.37 7.40
CA GLY A 99 3.64 -1.92 8.74
C GLY A 99 2.28 -2.24 9.34
N ALA A 100 2.14 -3.42 9.93
CA ALA A 100 0.92 -3.84 10.57
C ALA A 100 1.20 -4.67 11.82
N ASN A 101 0.25 -4.68 12.74
CA ASN A 101 0.22 -5.60 13.88
C ASN A 101 -0.89 -6.63 13.63
N ILE A 102 -0.62 -7.88 13.96
CA ILE A 102 -1.65 -8.91 14.02
C ILE A 102 -1.55 -9.64 15.35
N ASP A 103 -2.67 -9.93 15.99
CA ASP A 103 -2.65 -10.77 17.18
C ASP A 103 -2.26 -12.24 16.84
N SER A 104 -1.93 -13.01 17.86
CA SER A 104 -1.52 -14.41 17.68
C SER A 104 -2.61 -15.33 17.14
N GLU A 105 -3.88 -14.92 17.23
CA GLU A 105 -5.05 -15.70 16.79
C GLU A 105 -5.50 -15.31 15.37
N TYR A 106 -4.89 -14.28 14.77
CA TYR A 106 -5.27 -13.71 13.47
C TYR A 106 -6.74 -13.25 13.47
N GLU A 107 -7.17 -12.61 14.55
CA GLU A 107 -8.51 -12.04 14.69
C GLU A 107 -8.49 -10.51 14.55
N ASN A 108 -7.45 -9.84 15.02
CA ASN A 108 -7.26 -8.40 14.88
C ASN A 108 -6.02 -8.09 14.04
N PHE A 109 -6.22 -7.29 12.98
CA PHE A 109 -5.17 -6.75 12.12
C PHE A 109 -5.27 -5.24 12.10
N GLU A 110 -4.17 -4.57 12.43
CA GLU A 110 -4.09 -3.11 12.48
C GLU A 110 -2.95 -2.64 11.58
N VAL A 111 -3.27 -1.81 10.59
CA VAL A 111 -2.24 -1.13 9.80
C VAL A 111 -1.73 0.07 10.59
N VAL A 112 -0.42 0.07 10.85
CA VAL A 112 0.27 1.10 11.64
C VAL A 112 0.82 2.20 10.73
N TYR A 113 1.32 1.84 9.54
CA TYR A 113 1.76 2.81 8.55
C TYR A 113 1.70 2.25 7.13
N VAL A 114 1.58 3.17 6.17
CA VAL A 114 1.80 2.93 4.74
C VAL A 114 2.83 3.96 4.27
N GLY A 115 3.78 3.55 3.45
CA GLY A 115 4.79 4.43 2.89
C GLY A 115 5.30 3.92 1.54
N GLN A 116 5.97 4.78 0.79
CA GLN A 116 6.65 4.34 -0.43
C GLN A 116 7.81 3.41 -0.11
N TYR A 117 7.97 2.37 -0.94
CA TYR A 117 9.14 1.51 -0.88
C TYR A 117 10.31 2.20 -1.60
N MET A 118 11.13 2.92 -0.85
CA MET A 118 12.41 3.41 -1.36
C MET A 118 13.44 2.28 -1.30
N SER A 119 13.68 1.61 -2.42
CA SER A 119 14.88 0.78 -2.56
C SER A 119 16.09 1.71 -2.47
N SER A 120 16.79 1.70 -1.34
CA SER A 120 18.12 2.32 -1.25
C SER A 120 19.02 1.63 -2.28
N PHE A 121 19.43 2.38 -3.31
CA PHE A 121 20.44 1.99 -4.29
C PHE A 121 21.81 1.80 -3.63
#